data_AF-A0A8X8K5F6-F1
#
_entry.id   AF-A0A8X8K5F6-F1
#
_cell.length_a   1.000
_cell.length_b   1.000
_cell.length_c   1.000
_cell.angle_alpha   90.00
_cell.angle_beta   90.00
_cell.angle_gamma   90.00
#
_symmetry.space_group_name_H-M   'P 1'
#
loop_
_entity.id
_entity.type
_entity.pdbx_description
1 polymer ?
#
loop_
_entity_poly.entity_id
_entity_poly.type
_entity_poly.pdbx_seq_one_letter_code
_entity_poly.pdbx_strand_id
1 'polypeptide(L)' 'MPEAWLTAFDATLVRYFAVDHLAAGADAAVLQRYVDLPGDQAAMAFAEDYELARLDWWSWGRIAT' A
#
# COMPACT_ATOMS: atom_id res chain seq x y z
N MET A 1 7.81 -7.58 -11.91
CA MET A 1 6.42 -7.09 -11.80
C MET A 1 6.26 -5.90 -12.74
N PRO A 2 5.09 -5.70 -13.37
CA PRO A 2 4.83 -4.54 -14.23
C PRO A 2 4.92 -3.22 -13.46
N GLU A 3 5.42 -2.17 -14.08
CA GLU A 3 5.50 -0.83 -13.45
C GLU A 3 4.13 -0.32 -13.02
N ALA A 4 3.11 -0.49 -13.87
CA ALA A 4 1.73 -0.10 -13.56
C ALA A 4 1.15 -0.83 -12.33
N TRP A 5 1.59 -2.06 -12.07
CA TRP A 5 1.18 -2.82 -10.88
C TRP A 5 1.76 -2.19 -9.61
N LEU A 6 3.06 -1.85 -9.64
CA LEU A 6 3.74 -1.25 -8.49
C LEU A 6 3.19 0.16 -8.20
N THR A 7 2.92 0.94 -9.24
CA THR A 7 2.28 2.26 -9.10
C THR A 7 0.90 2.16 -8.44
N ALA A 8 0.08 1.17 -8.82
CA ALA A 8 -1.23 0.97 -8.20
C ALA A 8 -1.12 0.50 -6.74
N PHE A 9 -0.13 -0.35 -6.45
CA PHE A 9 0.17 -0.80 -5.09
C PHE A 9 0.56 0.36 -4.18
N ASP A 10 1.54 1.15 -4.58
CA ASP A 10 2.00 2.32 -3.81
C ASP A 10 0.93 3.38 -3.66
N ALA A 11 0.20 3.69 -4.74
CA ALA A 11 -0.90 4.66 -4.67
C ALA A 11 -1.96 4.24 -3.65
N THR A 12 -2.22 2.95 -3.53
CA THR A 12 -3.18 2.40 -2.56
C THR A 12 -2.64 2.48 -1.14
N LEU A 13 -1.37 2.11 -0.91
CA LEU A 13 -0.76 2.23 0.40
C LEU A 13 -0.69 3.69 0.88
N VAL A 14 -0.27 4.61 0.01
CA VAL A 14 -0.21 6.04 0.36
C VAL A 14 -1.60 6.57 0.67
N ARG A 15 -2.60 6.20 -0.14
CA ARG A 15 -3.97 6.66 0.04
C ARG A 15 -4.57 6.18 1.36
N TYR A 16 -4.41 4.92 1.75
CA TYR A 16 -5.12 4.37 2.90
C TYR A 16 -4.28 4.25 4.17
N PHE A 17 -2.96 4.31 4.08
CA PHE A 17 -2.02 4.02 5.17
C PHE A 17 -0.89 5.05 5.29
N ALA A 18 -0.83 6.06 4.40
CA ALA A 18 0.20 7.11 4.37
C ALA A 18 1.65 6.59 4.30
N VAL A 19 1.86 5.40 3.75
CA VAL A 19 3.17 4.79 3.52
C VAL A 19 3.27 4.28 2.08
N ASP A 20 4.47 4.19 1.53
CA ASP A 20 4.73 3.42 0.31
C ASP A 20 5.27 2.03 0.64
N HIS A 21 5.51 1.19 -0.37
CA HIS A 21 6.03 -0.16 -0.16
C HIS A 21 7.40 -0.18 0.53
N LEU A 22 8.27 0.81 0.28
CA LEU A 22 9.61 0.89 0.89
C LEU A 22 9.53 1.25 2.37
N ALA A 23 8.72 2.25 2.72
CA ALA A 23 8.49 2.67 4.10
C ALA A 23 7.77 1.57 4.91
N ALA A 24 6.92 0.77 4.26
CA ALA A 24 6.30 -0.40 4.85
C ALA A 24 7.22 -1.64 4.93
N GLY A 25 8.45 -1.56 4.39
CA GLY A 25 9.42 -2.66 4.42
C GLY A 25 9.14 -3.80 3.44
N ALA A 26 8.31 -3.57 2.43
CA ALA A 26 8.02 -4.55 1.38
C ALA A 26 9.12 -4.52 0.29
N ASP A 27 10.00 -5.52 0.33
CA ASP A 27 10.98 -5.74 -0.73
C ASP A 27 10.39 -6.55 -1.91
N ALA A 28 11.20 -6.77 -2.94
CA ALA A 28 10.77 -7.51 -4.13
C ALA A 28 10.31 -8.94 -3.82
N ALA A 29 10.87 -9.60 -2.80
CA ALA A 29 10.48 -10.96 -2.41
C ALA A 29 9.14 -10.99 -1.68
N VAL A 30 8.85 -9.97 -0.86
CA VAL A 30 7.54 -9.77 -0.24
C VAL A 30 6.48 -9.47 -1.31
N LEU A 31 6.75 -8.52 -2.20
CA LEU A 31 5.82 -8.11 -3.25
C LEU A 31 5.47 -9.25 -4.22
N GLN A 32 6.43 -10.15 -4.50
CA GLN A 32 6.22 -11.31 -5.36
C GLN A 32 5.11 -12.25 -4.84
N ARG A 33 4.81 -12.24 -3.52
CA ARG A 33 3.74 -13.06 -2.92
C ARG A 33 2.33 -12.58 -3.32
N TYR A 34 2.21 -11.32 -3.75
CA TYR A 34 0.94 -10.70 -4.08
C TYR A 34 0.76 -10.45 -5.58
N VAL A 35 1.70 -10.90 -6.42
CA VAL A 35 1.73 -10.58 -7.86
C VAL A 35 0.51 -11.10 -8.63
N ASP A 36 -0.17 -12.13 -8.11
CA ASP A 36 -1.36 -12.72 -8.71
C ASP A 36 -2.61 -11.83 -8.53
N LEU A 37 -2.53 -10.82 -7.64
CA LEU A 37 -3.57 -9.83 -7.42
C LEU A 37 -3.28 -8.55 -8.22
N PRO A 38 -4.31 -7.79 -8.65
CA PRO A 38 -4.15 -6.41 -9.07
C PRO A 38 -3.44 -5.56 -7.99
N GLY A 39 -2.64 -4.57 -8.39
CA GLY A 39 -1.78 -3.83 -7.45
C GLY A 39 -2.52 -3.19 -6.27
N ASP A 40 -3.73 -2.68 -6.50
CA ASP A 40 -4.59 -2.13 -5.45
C ASP A 40 -5.10 -3.20 -4.47
N GLN A 41 -5.52 -4.36 -4.97
CA GLN A 41 -5.92 -5.49 -4.12
C GLN A 41 -4.73 -6.09 -3.37
N ALA A 42 -3.57 -6.18 -4.03
CA ALA A 42 -2.32 -6.60 -3.42
C ALA A 42 -1.93 -5.69 -2.25
N ALA A 43 -2.04 -4.37 -2.40
CA ALA A 43 -1.74 -3.42 -1.33
C ALA A 43 -2.69 -3.58 -0.13
N MET A 44 -3.97 -3.84 -0.37
CA MET A 44 -4.94 -4.10 0.70
C MET A 44 -4.66 -5.41 1.43
N ALA A 45 -4.34 -6.49 0.70
CA ALA A 45 -3.98 -7.78 1.28
C ALA A 45 -2.68 -7.68 2.10
N PHE A 46 -1.66 -7.01 1.55
CA PHE A 46 -0.42 -6.71 2.27
C PHE A 46 -0.69 -5.90 3.54
N ALA A 47 -1.52 -4.85 3.46
CA ALA A 47 -1.83 -4.03 4.61
C ALA A 47 -2.57 -4.80 5.72
N GLU A 48 -3.41 -5.77 5.36
CA GLU A 48 -4.08 -6.67 6.31
C GLU A 48 -3.08 -7.65 6.94
N ASP A 49 -2.25 -8.33 6.12
CA ASP A 49 -1.25 -9.30 6.59
C ASP A 49 -0.20 -8.69 7.53
N TYR A 50 0.13 -7.40 7.32
CA TYR A 50 1.11 -6.65 8.09
C TYR A 50 0.48 -5.67 9.09
N GLU A 51 -0.84 -5.78 9.31
CA GLU A 51 -1.60 -5.00 10.29
C GLU A 51 -1.35 -3.48 10.20
N LEU A 52 -1.22 -2.93 8.99
CA LEU A 52 -0.96 -1.52 8.79
C LEU A 52 -2.11 -0.67 9.35
N ALA A 53 -1.74 0.37 10.09
CA ALA A 53 -2.70 1.31 10.65
C ALA A 53 -3.38 2.10 9.53
N ARG A 54 -4.67 1.82 9.31
CA ARG A 54 -5.46 2.56 8.33
C ARG A 54 -5.59 4.01 8.78
N LEU A 55 -5.45 4.94 7.84
CA LEU A 55 -5.82 6.33 8.04
C LEU A 55 -7.28 6.38 8.44
N ASP A 56 -7.52 6.85 9.65
CA ASP A 56 -8.86 7.11 10.13
C ASP A 56 -9.44 8.34 9.41
N TRP A 57 -10.77 8.47 9.42
CA TRP A 57 -11.46 9.60 8.80
C TRP A 57 -10.90 10.97 9.26
N TRP A 58 -10.39 11.09 10.50
CA TRP A 58 -9.81 12.35 10.98
C TRP A 58 -8.42 12.68 10.41
N SER A 59 -7.67 11.68 9.91
CA SER A 59 -6.35 11.92 9.30
C SER A 59 -6.42 12.68 7.97
N TRP A 60 -7.57 12.69 7.30
CA TRP A 60 -7.78 13.36 6.02
C TRP A 60 -7.89 14.88 6.10
N GLY A 61 -8.19 15.44 7.28
CA GLY A 61 -8.34 16.88 7.49
C GLY A 61 -7.03 17.64 7.73
N ARG A 62 -5.91 16.94 8.00
CA ARG A 62 -4.63 17.56 8.38
C ARG A 62 -3.60 17.66 7.26
N ILE A 63 -3.94 17.19 6.05
CA ILE A 63 -3.08 17.24 4.86
C ILE A 63 -3.36 18.47 3.98
N ALA A 64 -4.23 19.36 4.44
CA ALA A 64 -4.52 20.66 3.83
C ALA A 64 -4.20 21.78 4.84
N THR A 65 -2.93 22.14 4.97
CA THR A 65 -2.47 23.42 5.53
C THR A 65 -1.18 23.81 4.84
#